data_AF-A0A328P487-F1
#
_entry.id   AF-A0A328P487-F1
#
_cell.length_a   1.000
_cell.length_b   1.000
_cell.length_c   1.000
_cell.angle_alpha   90.00
_cell.angle_beta   90.00
_cell.angle_gamma   90.00
#
_symmetry.space_group_name_H-M   'P 1'
#
loop_
_entity.id
_entity.type
_entity.pdbx_description
1 polymer ?
#
loop_
_entity_poly.entity_id
_entity_poly.type
_entity_poly.pdbx_seq_one_letter_code
_entity_poly.pdbx_strand_id
1 'polypeptide(L)' 'MSLELLRAALGWSAILNLLFVSVWFALFRSMHDRMYAMHSRWFHLSEETFDGIHYAGMAGYKVATWLLFILPYVALRLAA' A
#
# COMPACT_ATOMS: atom_id res chain seq x y z
N MET A 1 -4.29 21.74 16.47
CA MET A 1 -4.17 20.27 16.45
C MET A 1 -3.23 19.85 17.57
N SER A 2 -3.60 18.92 18.44
CA SER A 2 -2.70 18.45 19.50
C SER A 2 -1.66 17.49 18.93
N LEU A 3 -0.47 17.44 19.54
CA LEU A 3 0.58 16.47 19.17
C LEU A 3 0.06 15.03 19.26
N GLU A 4 -0.75 14.74 20.29
CA GLU A 4 -1.40 13.42 20.44
C GLU A 4 -2.28 13.04 19.26
N LEU A 5 -3.11 13.97 18.77
CA LEU A 5 -3.98 13.71 17.63
C LEU A 5 -3.17 13.43 16.36
N LEU A 6 -2.09 14.19 16.13
CA LEU A 6 -1.19 13.97 14.99
C LEU A 6 -0.49 12.61 15.09
N ARG A 7 0.03 12.24 16.27
CA ARG A 7 0.65 10.92 16.49
C ARG A 7 -0.34 9.78 16.27
N ALA A 8 -1.55 9.90 16.78
CA ALA A 8 -2.60 8.91 16.58
C ALA A 8 -2.97 8.78 15.10
N ALA A 9 -3.15 9.90 14.40
CA ALA A 9 -3.49 9.91 12.98
C ALA A 9 -2.40 9.26 12.11
N LEU A 10 -1.12 9.61 12.31
CA LEU A 10 -0.01 9.01 11.58
C LEU A 10 0.12 7.50 11.88
N GLY A 11 -0.03 7.10 13.14
CA GLY A 11 0.06 5.69 13.55
C GLY A 11 -1.06 4.83 12.95
N TRP A 12 -2.32 5.26 13.07
CA TRP A 12 -3.45 4.54 12.47
C TRP A 12 -3.39 4.53 10.95
N SER A 13 -2.96 5.64 10.33
CA SER A 13 -2.75 5.68 8.89
C SER A 13 -1.68 4.68 8.46
N ALA A 14 -0.55 4.58 9.16
CA ALA A 14 0.47 3.58 8.87
C ALA A 14 -0.08 2.14 8.93
N ILE A 15 -0.86 1.81 9.98
CA ILE A 15 -1.49 0.49 10.13
C ILE A 15 -2.43 0.19 8.95
N LEU A 16 -3.32 1.13 8.63
CA LEU A 16 -4.31 0.94 7.56
C LEU A 16 -3.64 0.82 6.18
N ASN A 17 -2.61 1.61 5.91
CA ASN A 17 -1.86 1.51 4.66
C ASN A 17 -1.11 0.16 4.55
N LEU A 18 -0.49 -0.30 5.64
CA LEU A 18 0.16 -1.62 5.66
C LEU A 18 -0.86 -2.74 5.45
N LEU A 19 -2.02 -2.67 6.12
CA LEU A 19 -3.10 -3.63 5.93
C LEU A 19 -3.58 -3.64 4.48
N PHE A 20 -3.79 -2.47 3.88
CA PHE A 20 -4.23 -2.35 2.49
C PHE A 20 -3.26 -3.04 1.53
N VAL A 21 -1.94 -2.76 1.62
CA VAL A 21 -0.97 -3.37 0.71
C VAL A 21 -0.78 -4.87 0.96
N SER A 22 -0.95 -5.32 2.21
CA SER A 22 -0.98 -6.76 2.54
C SER A 22 -2.20 -7.46 1.95
N VAL A 23 -3.38 -6.86 2.03
CA VAL A 23 -4.60 -7.39 1.41
C VAL A 23 -4.47 -7.40 -0.11
N TRP A 24 -3.95 -6.32 -0.70
CA TRP A 24 -3.65 -6.28 -2.14
C TRP A 24 -2.74 -7.43 -2.54
N PHE A 25 -1.60 -7.62 -1.85
CA PHE A 25 -0.69 -8.73 -2.13
C PHE A 25 -1.36 -10.11 -1.99
N ALA A 26 -2.15 -10.31 -0.92
CA ALA A 26 -2.84 -11.57 -0.69
C ALA A 26 -3.89 -11.88 -1.78
N LEU A 27 -4.66 -10.87 -2.19
CA LEU A 27 -5.63 -11.00 -3.29
C LEU A 27 -4.93 -11.25 -4.61
N PHE A 28 -3.87 -10.49 -4.92
CA PHE A 28 -3.09 -10.67 -6.14
C PHE A 28 -2.51 -12.09 -6.23
N ARG A 29 -1.92 -12.60 -5.14
CA ARG A 29 -1.38 -13.96 -5.09
C ARG A 29 -2.46 -15.05 -5.21
N SER A 30 -3.60 -14.88 -4.54
CA SER A 30 -4.62 -15.94 -4.43
C SER A 30 -5.65 -15.93 -5.57
N MET A 31 -5.86 -14.77 -6.20
CA MET A 31 -6.89 -14.55 -7.22
C MET A 31 -6.29 -13.99 -8.51
N HIS A 32 -5.00 -14.23 -8.75
CA HIS A 32 -4.23 -13.71 -9.88
C HIS A 32 -5.00 -13.81 -11.20
N ASP A 33 -5.33 -15.03 -11.64
CA ASP A 33 -5.94 -15.27 -12.95
C ASP A 33 -7.32 -14.62 -13.08
N ARG A 34 -8.07 -14.53 -11.97
CA ARG A 34 -9.38 -13.85 -11.95
C ARG A 34 -9.21 -12.34 -12.08
N MET A 35 -8.23 -11.76 -11.40
CA MET A 35 -7.91 -10.35 -11.52
C MET A 35 -7.42 -10.04 -12.93
N TYR A 36 -6.49 -10.82 -13.47
CA TYR A 36 -6.01 -10.68 -14.84
C TYR A 36 -7.16 -10.77 -15.85
N ALA A 37 -7.98 -11.83 -15.79
CA ALA A 37 -9.13 -12.00 -16.69
C ALA A 37 -10.16 -10.86 -16.58
N MET A 38 -10.31 -10.26 -15.39
CA MET A 38 -11.18 -9.10 -15.21
C MET A 38 -10.58 -7.85 -15.85
N HIS A 39 -9.32 -7.53 -15.56
CA HIS A 39 -8.64 -6.34 -16.09
C HIS A 39 -8.44 -6.38 -17.60
N SER A 40 -8.15 -7.56 -18.16
CA SER A 40 -7.97 -7.76 -19.61
C SER A 40 -9.25 -7.59 -20.43
N ARG A 41 -10.43 -7.46 -19.79
CA ARG A 41 -11.68 -7.09 -20.48
C ARG A 41 -11.73 -5.61 -20.86
N TRP A 42 -11.01 -4.76 -20.14
CA TRP A 42 -10.98 -3.31 -20.39
C TRP A 42 -9.69 -2.86 -21.08
N PHE A 43 -8.60 -3.61 -20.92
CA PHE A 43 -7.28 -3.23 -21.41
C PHE A 43 -6.60 -4.40 -22.13
N HIS A 44 -5.86 -4.13 -23.19
CA HIS A 44 -4.94 -5.11 -23.77
C HIS A 44 -3.67 -5.15 -22.93
N LEU A 45 -3.59 -6.12 -22.00
CA LEU A 45 -2.46 -6.32 -21.12
C LEU A 45 -1.88 -7.71 -21.35
N SER A 46 -0.55 -7.80 -21.47
CA SER A 46 0.14 -9.07 -21.27
C SER A 46 0.18 -9.40 -19.79
N GLU A 47 0.29 -10.68 -19.45
CA GLU A 47 0.44 -11.15 -18.06
C GLU A 47 1.66 -10.52 -17.38
N GLU A 48 2.81 -10.46 -18.07
CA GLU A 48 4.02 -9.79 -17.58
C GLU A 48 3.80 -8.30 -17.26
N THR A 49 3.06 -7.58 -18.11
CA THR A 49 2.76 -6.15 -17.88
C THR A 49 1.81 -5.99 -16.70
N PHE A 50 0.80 -6.86 -16.59
CA PHE A 50 -0.15 -6.87 -15.49
C PHE A 50 0.57 -7.11 -14.14
N ASP A 51 1.46 -8.08 -14.09
CA ASP A 51 2.29 -8.40 -12.93
C ASP A 51 3.22 -7.24 -12.56
N GLY A 52 3.89 -6.68 -13.56
CA GLY A 52 4.78 -5.54 -13.39
C GLY A 52 4.07 -4.33 -12.79
N ILE A 53 2.87 -4.00 -13.29
CA ILE A 53 2.07 -2.88 -12.76
C ILE A 53 1.65 -3.14 -11.32
N HIS A 54 1.18 -4.34 -10.98
CA HIS A 54 0.74 -4.67 -9.62
C HIS A 54 1.91 -4.64 -8.64
N TYR A 55 3.04 -5.25 -9.02
CA TYR A 55 4.23 -5.26 -8.18
C TYR A 55 4.81 -3.86 -7.98
N ALA A 56 4.93 -3.07 -9.05
CA ALA A 56 5.38 -1.68 -8.98
C ALA A 56 4.41 -0.81 -8.15
N GLY A 57 3.10 -1.00 -8.32
CA GLY A 57 2.07 -0.33 -7.53
C GLY A 57 2.18 -0.62 -6.04
N MET A 58 2.33 -1.89 -5.66
CA MET A 58 2.55 -2.30 -4.28
C MET A 58 3.88 -1.74 -3.72
N ALA A 59 4.95 -1.75 -4.51
CA ALA A 59 6.24 -1.20 -4.10
C ALA A 59 6.15 0.31 -3.84
N GLY A 60 5.57 1.06 -4.78
CA GLY A 60 5.36 2.50 -4.64
C GLY A 60 4.48 2.86 -3.45
N TYR A 61 3.38 2.12 -3.25
CA TYR A 61 2.48 2.31 -2.11
C TYR A 61 3.19 2.03 -0.78
N LYS A 62 4.00 0.96 -0.70
CA LYS A 62 4.83 0.67 0.50
C LYS A 62 5.79 1.82 0.79
N VAL A 63 6.52 2.31 -0.22
CA VAL A 63 7.46 3.43 -0.04
C VAL A 63 6.74 4.68 0.45
N ALA A 64 5.61 5.05 -0.17
CA ALA A 64 4.79 6.17 0.29
C ALA A 64 4.30 6.00 1.74
N THR A 65 3.90 4.78 2.11
CA THR A 65 3.50 4.45 3.49
C THR A 65 4.62 4.72 4.49
N TRP A 66 5.84 4.29 4.15
CA TRP A 66 7.01 4.51 4.99
C TRP A 66 7.34 6.00 5.13
N LEU A 67 7.43 6.71 4.01
CA LEU A 67 7.87 8.11 3.99
C LEU A 67 6.84 9.06 4.62
N LEU A 68 5.54 8.85 4.37
CA LEU A 68 4.50 9.79 4.75
C LEU A 68 3.86 9.50 6.12
N PHE A 69 3.95 8.26 6.61
CA PHE A 69 3.26 7.87 7.85
C PHE A 69 4.19 7.26 8.89
N ILE A 70 4.94 6.21 8.53
CA ILE A 70 5.76 5.47 9.51
C ILE A 70 6.93 6.32 10.01
N LEU A 71 7.75 6.87 9.12
CA LEU A 71 8.91 7.67 9.52
C LEU A 71 8.52 8.93 10.31
N PRO A 72 7.49 9.71 9.90
CA PRO A 72 7.01 10.82 10.71
C PRO A 72 6.47 10.40 12.08
N TYR A 73 5.72 9.29 12.15
CA TYR A 73 5.23 8.74 13.42
C TYR A 73 6.39 8.41 14.36
N VAL A 74 7.40 7.70 13.86
CA VAL A 74 8.60 7.32 14.63
C VAL A 74 9.37 8.56 15.06
N ALA A 75 9.57 9.53 14.18
CA ALA A 75 10.23 10.79 14.52
C ALA A 75 9.53 11.51 15.68
N LEU A 76 8.19 11.60 15.67
CA LEU A 76 7.41 12.20 16.76
C LEU A 76 7.42 11.39 18.08
N ARG A 77 7.74 10.10 18.03
CA ARG A 77 7.92 9.25 19.22
C ARG A 77 9.32 9.37 19.82
N LEU A 78 10.32 9.73 19.00
CA LEU A 78 11.71 9.86 19.43
C LEU A 78 12.02 11.29 19.90
N ALA A 79 11.43 12.30 19.26
CA ALA A 79 11.71 13.71 19.54
C ALA A 79 10.86 14.31 20.68
N ALA A 80 9.78 13.63 21.09
CA ALA A 80 8.80 14.13 22.06
C ALA A 80 8.24 13.01 22.92
#